data_AF-A0A0Q9M0S3-F1
#
_entry.id   AF-A0A0Q9M0S3-F1
#
_cell.length_a   1.000
_cell.length_b   1.000
_cell.length_c   1.000
_cell.angle_alpha   90.00
_cell.angle_beta   90.00
_cell.angle_gamma   90.00
#
_symmetry.space_group_name_H-M   'P 1'
#
loop_
_entity.id
_entity.type
_entity.pdbx_description
1 polymer ?
#
loop_
_entity_poly.entity_id
_entity_poly.type
_entity_poly.pdbx_seq_one_letter_code
_entity_poly.pdbx_strand_id
1 'polypeptide(L)'
;MELGFTTAKDLLEVLFVPLSAAMLALLWPAMAARRRRSNFEDLISRELAEAAPYAGDFDGPWHTHLARRFLHEEILGHPVDNTDFVLSLEPELSYHLSQMWIAYTKAQKTTNANQPSQPHAEQFCWHLRQTAHYLDQKHRSDLVKTVAEPWAALVRQEYPNAKV
;
A
#
# COMPACT_ATOMS: atom_id res chain seq x y z
N MET A 1 10.09 -58.46 16.62
CA MET A 1 10.36 -57.04 16.94
C MET A 1 9.10 -56.52 17.59
N GLU A 2 9.03 -56.64 18.91
CA GLU A 2 7.94 -56.01 19.67
C GLU A 2 8.22 -54.50 19.62
N LEU A 3 7.37 -53.77 18.92
CA LEU A 3 7.38 -52.32 18.95
C LEU A 3 6.99 -51.92 20.38
N GLY A 4 8.00 -51.62 21.20
CA GLY A 4 7.88 -51.27 22.61
C GLY A 4 7.17 -49.92 22.82
N PHE A 5 5.86 -49.88 22.57
CA PHE A 5 4.98 -48.78 22.95
C PHE A 5 4.30 -49.14 24.27
N THR A 6 5.04 -49.09 25.37
CA THR A 6 4.51 -49.47 26.70
C THR A 6 3.69 -48.35 27.35
N THR A 7 3.73 -47.13 26.81
CA THR A 7 3.04 -45.98 27.40
C THR A 7 2.35 -45.16 26.31
N ALA A 8 1.09 -44.76 26.53
CA ALA A 8 0.35 -43.86 25.62
C ALA A 8 1.14 -42.58 25.27
N LYS A 9 2.08 -42.19 26.13
CA LYS A 9 3.04 -41.10 25.93
C LYS A 9 3.96 -41.31 24.73
N ASP A 10 4.49 -42.51 24.50
CA ASP A 10 5.41 -42.77 23.38
C ASP A 10 4.67 -42.71 22.04
N LEU A 11 3.44 -43.22 22.01
CA LEU A 11 2.58 -43.12 20.81
C LEU A 11 2.22 -41.67 20.50
N LEU A 12 2.02 -40.85 21.53
CA LEU A 12 1.72 -39.43 21.41
C LEU A 12 2.95 -38.63 20.94
N GLU A 13 4.14 -38.90 21.48
CA GLU A 13 5.37 -38.23 21.00
C GLU A 13 5.72 -38.63 19.56
N VAL A 14 5.66 -39.91 19.22
CA VAL A 14 6.07 -40.41 17.89
C VAL A 14 5.11 -39.96 16.79
N LEU A 15 3.82 -39.77 17.09
CA LEU A 15 2.82 -39.44 16.08
C LEU A 15 2.44 -37.95 16.09
N PHE A 16 2.29 -37.35 17.26
CA PHE A 16 1.78 -35.98 17.39
C PHE A 16 2.84 -34.93 17.05
N VAL A 17 4.11 -35.16 17.40
CA VAL A 17 5.21 -34.23 17.09
C VAL A 17 5.42 -34.08 15.58
N PRO A 18 5.63 -35.16 14.79
CA PRO A 18 5.81 -35.02 13.34
C PRO A 18 4.54 -34.52 12.64
N LEU A 19 3.35 -34.90 13.11
CA LEU A 19 2.10 -34.40 12.54
C LEU A 19 1.94 -32.89 12.77
N SER A 20 2.24 -32.41 13.98
CA SER A 20 2.21 -30.98 14.32
C SER A 20 3.23 -30.19 13.52
N ALA A 21 4.46 -30.73 13.37
CA ALA A 21 5.50 -30.12 12.55
C ALA A 21 5.09 -30.05 11.06
N ALA A 22 4.46 -31.12 10.54
CA ALA A 22 3.94 -31.15 9.18
C ALA A 22 2.81 -30.12 8.98
N MET A 23 1.86 -30.01 9.92
CA MET A 23 0.82 -28.99 9.85
C MET A 23 1.39 -27.57 9.91
N LEU A 24 2.35 -27.31 10.80
CA LEU A 24 3.02 -26.02 10.89
C LEU A 24 3.72 -25.68 9.57
N ALA A 25 4.46 -26.61 8.97
CA ALA A 25 5.12 -26.40 7.68
C ALA A 25 4.15 -26.03 6.56
N LEU A 26 2.93 -26.61 6.57
CA LEU A 26 1.89 -26.32 5.58
C LEU A 26 1.16 -24.99 5.84
N LEU A 27 0.88 -24.66 7.10
CA LEU A 27 0.07 -23.49 7.46
C LEU A 27 0.90 -22.21 7.62
N TRP A 28 2.17 -22.34 8.01
CA TRP A 28 3.06 -21.21 8.27
C TRP A 28 3.22 -20.26 7.07
N PRO A 29 3.43 -20.73 5.83
CA PRO A 29 3.59 -19.84 4.67
C PRO A 29 2.36 -18.95 4.44
N ALA A 30 1.16 -19.51 4.59
CA ALA A 30 -0.09 -18.76 4.44
C ALA A 30 -0.27 -17.71 5.54
N MET A 31 0.03 -18.08 6.79
CA MET A 31 0.00 -17.14 7.93
C MET A 31 1.03 -16.01 7.76
N ALA A 32 2.25 -16.36 7.38
CA ALA A 32 3.33 -15.39 7.13
C ALA A 32 2.97 -14.44 5.99
N ALA A 33 2.41 -14.95 4.88
CA ALA A 33 1.96 -14.14 3.76
C ALA A 33 0.85 -13.15 4.18
N ARG A 34 -0.14 -13.62 4.94
CA ARG A 34 -1.22 -12.77 5.45
C ARG A 34 -0.70 -11.67 6.37
N ARG A 35 0.26 -11.99 7.24
CA ARG A 35 0.88 -11.01 8.15
C ARG A 35 1.72 -10.00 7.38
N ARG A 36 2.50 -10.44 6.39
CA ARG A 36 3.26 -9.54 5.50
C ARG A 36 2.35 -8.57 4.76
N ARG A 37 1.24 -9.07 4.19
CA ARG A 37 0.21 -8.23 3.55
C ARG A 37 -0.31 -7.16 4.50
N SER A 38 -0.76 -7.56 5.69
CA SER A 38 -1.30 -6.63 6.69
C SER A 38 -0.28 -5.56 7.06
N ASN A 39 0.96 -5.96 7.36
CA ASN A 39 2.03 -5.04 7.72
C ASN A 39 2.36 -4.05 6.58
N PHE A 40 2.28 -4.50 5.33
CA PHE A 40 2.57 -3.65 4.19
C PHE A 40 1.43 -2.66 3.93
N GLU A 41 0.18 -3.09 4.04
CA GLU A 41 -0.98 -2.19 4.00
C GLU A 41 -0.95 -1.16 5.15
N ASP A 42 -0.55 -1.57 6.35
CA ASP A 42 -0.34 -0.66 7.50
C ASP A 42 0.79 0.35 7.24
N LEU A 43 1.87 -0.07 6.57
CA LEU A 43 2.93 0.84 6.14
C LEU A 43 2.39 1.87 5.15
N ILE A 44 1.67 1.43 4.11
CA ILE A 44 1.06 2.31 3.11
C ILE A 44 0.12 3.31 3.79
N SER A 45 -0.76 2.84 4.68
CA SER A 45 -1.72 3.70 5.39
C SER A 45 -1.03 4.81 6.19
N ARG A 46 0.00 4.47 6.98
CA ARG A 46 0.77 5.46 7.75
C ARG A 46 1.52 6.42 6.84
N GLU A 47 2.15 5.91 5.80
CA GLU A 47 2.89 6.75 4.85
C GLU A 47 1.97 7.71 4.11
N LEU A 48 0.77 7.28 3.71
CA LEU A 48 -0.23 8.15 3.10
C LEU A 48 -0.79 9.19 4.08
N ALA A 49 -1.00 8.84 5.35
CA ALA A 49 -1.42 9.80 6.37
C ALA A 49 -0.44 10.99 6.48
N GLU A 50 0.84 10.72 6.25
CA GLU A 50 1.92 11.71 6.25
C GLU A 50 2.13 12.39 4.88
N ALA A 51 1.38 11.97 3.86
CA ALA A 51 1.45 12.51 2.49
C ALA A 51 0.46 13.66 2.24
N ALA A 52 -0.16 14.22 3.29
CA ALA A 52 -1.04 15.39 3.14
C ALA A 52 -0.28 16.59 2.54
N PRO A 53 -0.94 17.42 1.71
CA PRO A 53 -0.29 18.58 1.13
C PRO A 53 0.05 19.62 2.20
N TYR A 54 1.10 20.43 1.96
CA TYR A 54 1.43 21.55 2.84
C TYR A 54 0.25 22.50 3.04
N ALA A 55 -0.04 22.84 4.30
CA ALA A 55 -1.17 23.69 4.69
C ALA A 55 -0.90 25.21 4.62
N GLY A 56 0.31 25.63 4.23
CA GLY A 56 0.70 27.04 4.16
C GLY A 56 0.64 27.62 2.74
N ASP A 57 0.87 28.93 2.61
CA ASP A 57 1.02 29.60 1.31
C ASP A 57 2.27 29.08 0.60
N PHE A 58 2.08 28.10 -0.26
CA PHE A 58 3.12 27.52 -1.09
C PHE A 58 2.75 27.77 -2.55
N ASP A 59 3.59 28.54 -3.25
CA ASP A 59 3.35 29.02 -4.62
C ASP A 59 4.05 28.13 -5.67
N GLY A 60 3.87 26.82 -5.53
CA GLY A 60 4.44 25.85 -6.44
C GLY A 60 3.39 24.89 -7.00
N PRO A 61 3.75 24.12 -8.03
CA PRO A 61 2.84 23.13 -8.61
C PRO A 61 2.38 22.10 -7.57
N TRP A 62 1.15 21.60 -7.65
CA TRP A 62 0.59 20.65 -6.68
C TRP A 62 1.53 19.50 -6.29
N HIS A 63 2.22 18.90 -7.26
CA HIS A 63 3.09 17.75 -7.02
C HIS A 63 4.32 18.11 -6.15
N THR A 64 4.67 19.39 -6.03
CA THR A 64 5.77 19.82 -5.15
C THR A 64 5.36 19.95 -3.68
N HIS A 65 4.07 19.81 -3.34
CA HIS A 65 3.61 19.75 -1.95
C HIS A 65 4.01 18.45 -1.25
N LEU A 66 4.41 17.41 -1.99
CA LEU A 66 4.88 16.16 -1.42
C LEU A 66 6.34 16.32 -0.95
N ALA A 67 6.55 16.43 0.36
CA ALA A 67 7.85 16.78 0.93
C ALA A 67 8.92 15.66 0.86
N ARG A 68 8.49 14.40 0.70
CA ARG A 68 9.36 13.23 0.88
C ARG A 68 8.98 12.09 -0.04
N ARG A 69 9.93 11.17 -0.19
CA ARG A 69 9.71 9.88 -0.84
C ARG A 69 9.22 8.86 0.19
N PHE A 70 8.40 7.93 -0.25
CA PHE A 70 7.82 6.90 0.61
C PHE A 70 8.41 5.53 0.29
N LEU A 71 8.52 4.65 1.29
CA LEU A 71 9.05 3.31 1.08
C LEU A 71 8.12 2.49 0.20
N HIS A 72 6.79 2.62 0.37
CA HIS A 72 5.86 1.88 -0.48
C HIS A 72 5.94 2.31 -1.95
N GLU A 73 6.28 3.57 -2.24
CA GLU A 73 6.55 4.05 -3.60
C GLU A 73 7.77 3.33 -4.19
N GLU A 74 8.86 3.25 -3.43
CA GLU A 74 10.10 2.59 -3.88
C GLU A 74 9.91 1.08 -4.14
N ILE A 75 9.18 0.41 -3.25
CA ILE A 75 8.84 -1.01 -3.37
C ILE A 75 8.01 -1.25 -4.64
N LEU A 76 7.00 -0.42 -4.92
CA LEU A 76 6.16 -0.54 -6.11
C LEU A 76 6.88 -0.12 -7.40
N GLY A 77 7.87 0.78 -7.30
CA GLY A 77 8.70 1.18 -8.42
C GLY A 77 9.59 0.06 -8.95
N HIS A 78 9.89 -0.95 -8.14
CA HIS A 78 10.74 -2.10 -8.48
C HIS A 78 9.98 -3.42 -8.26
N PRO A 79 8.93 -3.70 -9.05
CA PRO A 79 8.04 -4.82 -8.79
C PRO A 79 8.72 -6.17 -8.98
N VAL A 80 9.74 -6.27 -9.84
CA VAL A 80 10.49 -7.51 -10.05
C VAL A 80 11.27 -7.89 -8.79
N ASP A 81 11.99 -6.93 -8.21
CA ASP A 81 12.78 -7.15 -6.99
C ASP A 81 11.90 -7.34 -5.75
N ASN A 82 10.68 -6.79 -5.77
CA ASN A 82 9.73 -6.82 -4.66
C ASN A 82 8.47 -7.64 -4.97
N THR A 83 8.58 -8.65 -5.84
CA THR A 83 7.44 -9.43 -6.35
C THR A 83 6.58 -9.99 -5.21
N ASP A 84 7.21 -10.49 -4.14
CA ASP A 84 6.52 -11.06 -2.98
C ASP A 84 5.61 -10.04 -2.27
N PHE A 85 6.00 -8.76 -2.21
CA PHE A 85 5.18 -7.71 -1.61
C PHE A 85 4.04 -7.31 -2.54
N VAL A 86 4.34 -7.09 -3.81
CA VAL A 86 3.35 -6.68 -4.83
C VAL A 86 2.26 -7.73 -4.98
N LEU A 87 2.62 -9.02 -5.04
CA LEU A 87 1.67 -10.12 -5.16
C LEU A 87 0.94 -10.42 -3.85
N SER A 88 1.46 -9.99 -2.70
CA SER A 88 0.75 -10.13 -1.43
C SER A 88 -0.36 -9.11 -1.26
N LEU A 89 -0.29 -7.96 -1.94
CA LEU A 89 -1.31 -6.93 -1.91
C LEU A 89 -2.58 -7.40 -2.62
N GLU A 90 -3.69 -6.75 -2.29
CA GLU A 90 -4.87 -6.88 -3.13
C GLU A 90 -4.60 -6.28 -4.53
N PRO A 91 -5.08 -6.93 -5.61
CA PRO A 91 -4.95 -6.39 -6.95
C PRO A 91 -5.47 -4.95 -7.12
N GLU A 92 -6.60 -4.61 -6.48
CA GLU A 92 -7.20 -3.29 -6.60
C GLU A 92 -6.34 -2.22 -5.90
N LEU A 93 -5.94 -2.47 -4.64
CA LEU A 93 -5.00 -1.59 -3.94
C LEU A 93 -3.69 -1.41 -4.72
N SER A 94 -3.07 -2.50 -5.19
CA SER A 94 -1.82 -2.46 -5.94
C SER A 94 -1.96 -1.65 -7.24
N TYR A 95 -3.07 -1.83 -7.96
CA TYR A 95 -3.37 -1.08 -9.17
C TYR A 95 -3.51 0.42 -8.90
N HIS A 96 -4.37 0.82 -7.96
CA HIS A 96 -4.61 2.23 -7.70
C HIS A 96 -3.36 2.93 -7.17
N LEU A 97 -2.62 2.28 -6.26
CA LEU A 97 -1.40 2.84 -5.71
C LEU A 97 -0.31 3.01 -6.78
N SER A 98 -0.18 2.04 -7.69
CA SER A 98 0.76 2.14 -8.83
C SER A 98 0.37 3.28 -9.79
N GLN A 99 -0.91 3.36 -10.16
CA GLN A 99 -1.38 4.41 -11.08
C GLN A 99 -1.28 5.80 -10.47
N MET A 100 -1.52 5.94 -9.16
CA MET A 100 -1.33 7.18 -8.41
C MET A 100 0.11 7.69 -8.57
N TRP A 101 1.11 6.84 -8.28
CA TRP A 101 2.52 7.22 -8.39
C TRP A 101 2.99 7.44 -9.83
N ILE A 102 2.43 6.70 -10.80
CA ILE A 102 2.67 6.94 -12.23
C ILE A 102 2.15 8.33 -12.63
N ALA A 103 0.94 8.71 -12.23
CA ALA A 103 0.37 10.02 -12.52
C ALA A 103 1.22 11.15 -11.90
N TYR A 104 1.62 10.98 -10.64
CA TYR A 104 2.51 11.90 -9.95
C TYR A 104 3.87 12.07 -10.65
N THR A 105 4.53 10.97 -11.03
CA THR A 105 5.82 10.99 -11.73
C THR A 105 5.70 11.63 -13.11
N LYS A 106 4.60 11.39 -13.82
CA LYS A 106 4.32 12.06 -15.10
C LYS A 106 4.16 13.56 -14.92
N ALA A 107 3.43 14.01 -13.89
CA ALA A 107 3.28 15.42 -13.58
C ALA A 107 4.63 16.11 -13.32
N GLN A 108 5.49 15.50 -12.50
CA GLN A 108 6.85 16.01 -12.25
C GLN A 108 7.66 16.20 -13.54
N LYS A 109 7.57 15.26 -14.48
CA LYS A 109 8.27 15.34 -15.77
C LYS A 109 7.67 16.42 -16.69
N THR A 110 6.36 16.55 -16.70
CA THR A 110 5.63 17.51 -17.55
C THR A 110 5.82 18.96 -17.09
N THR A 111 5.95 19.21 -15.79
CA THR A 111 6.21 20.56 -15.26
C THR A 111 7.59 21.08 -15.63
N ASN A 112 8.60 20.21 -15.70
CA ASN A 112 9.91 20.59 -16.26
C ASN A 112 9.84 21.04 -17.73
N ALA A 113 8.72 20.75 -18.42
CA ALA A 113 8.46 21.15 -19.79
C ALA A 113 7.47 22.33 -19.93
N ASN A 114 7.14 23.04 -18.85
CA ASN A 114 6.17 24.17 -18.83
C ASN A 114 4.77 23.81 -19.37
N GLN A 115 4.32 22.57 -19.22
CA GLN A 115 3.00 22.13 -19.68
C GLN A 115 2.02 21.93 -18.51
N PRO A 116 0.71 22.20 -18.73
CA PRO A 116 -0.31 22.04 -17.70
C PRO A 116 -0.44 20.56 -17.28
N SER A 117 -0.35 20.30 -15.98
CA SER A 117 -0.35 18.94 -15.42
C SER A 117 -1.74 18.45 -14.98
N GLN A 118 -2.81 19.18 -15.34
CA GLN A 118 -4.19 18.93 -14.88
C GLN A 118 -4.65 17.46 -15.04
N PRO A 119 -4.50 16.80 -16.20
CA PRO A 119 -4.98 15.41 -16.34
C PRO A 119 -4.28 14.44 -15.38
N HIS A 120 -3.01 14.71 -15.07
CA HIS A 120 -2.26 13.91 -14.12
C HIS A 120 -2.65 14.22 -12.68
N ALA A 121 -2.98 15.47 -12.36
CA ALA A 121 -3.52 15.86 -11.06
C ALA A 121 -4.87 15.19 -10.78
N GLU A 122 -5.76 15.15 -11.78
CA GLU A 122 -7.05 14.45 -11.71
C GLU A 122 -6.87 12.94 -11.49
N GLN A 123 -6.02 12.31 -12.30
CA GLN A 123 -5.70 10.89 -12.16
C GLN A 123 -5.11 10.58 -10.78
N PHE A 124 -4.15 11.39 -10.33
CA PHE A 124 -3.54 11.25 -9.01
C PHE A 124 -4.59 11.29 -7.90
N CYS A 125 -5.43 12.32 -7.87
CA CYS A 125 -6.46 12.46 -6.84
C CYS A 125 -7.49 11.33 -6.88
N TRP A 126 -7.90 10.90 -8.08
CA TRP A 126 -8.84 9.78 -8.22
C TRP A 126 -8.26 8.49 -7.65
N HIS A 127 -7.03 8.14 -8.04
CA HIS A 127 -6.37 6.93 -7.55
C HIS A 127 -6.01 7.01 -6.06
N LEU A 128 -5.60 8.19 -5.56
CA LEU A 128 -5.38 8.45 -4.14
C LEU A 128 -6.67 8.23 -3.34
N ARG A 129 -7.81 8.71 -3.84
CA ARG A 129 -9.11 8.52 -3.20
C ARG A 129 -9.53 7.06 -3.15
N GLN A 130 -9.35 6.30 -4.24
CA GLN A 130 -9.65 4.86 -4.25
C GLN A 130 -8.75 4.10 -3.26
N THR A 131 -7.45 4.42 -3.25
CA THR A 131 -6.47 3.84 -2.33
C THR A 131 -6.84 4.14 -0.87
N ALA A 132 -7.14 5.40 -0.56
CA ALA A 132 -7.53 5.83 0.77
C ALA A 132 -8.83 5.14 1.22
N HIS A 133 -9.84 5.09 0.35
CA HIS A 133 -11.11 4.42 0.65
C HIS A 133 -10.93 2.93 0.94
N TYR A 134 -10.09 2.24 0.16
CA TYR A 134 -9.75 0.84 0.41
C TYR A 134 -9.14 0.64 1.80
N LEU A 135 -8.15 1.48 2.15
CA LEU A 135 -7.44 1.38 3.42
C LEU A 135 -8.33 1.76 4.60
N ASP A 136 -9.20 2.76 4.47
CA ASP A 136 -10.15 3.19 5.49
C ASP A 136 -11.15 2.07 5.83
N GLN A 137 -11.64 1.34 4.82
CA GLN A 137 -12.51 0.17 5.04
C GLN A 137 -11.82 -0.94 5.84
N LYS A 138 -10.52 -1.12 5.64
CA LYS A 138 -9.77 -2.25 6.20
C LYS A 138 -9.15 -1.96 7.56
N HIS A 139 -8.59 -0.76 7.73
CA HIS A 139 -7.78 -0.37 8.87
C HIS A 139 -8.43 0.67 9.77
N ARG A 140 -9.67 1.10 9.46
CA ARG A 140 -10.40 2.17 10.17
C ARG A 140 -9.58 3.46 10.25
N SER A 141 -8.83 3.74 9.19
CA SER A 141 -8.20 5.04 9.00
C SER A 141 -9.21 6.06 8.47
N ASP A 142 -8.87 7.34 8.56
CA ASP A 142 -9.66 8.46 8.01
C ASP A 142 -8.94 9.11 6.80
N LEU A 143 -8.17 8.34 6.02
CA LEU A 143 -7.28 8.83 4.96
C LEU A 143 -8.04 9.60 3.87
N VAL A 144 -9.27 9.21 3.56
CA VAL A 144 -10.08 9.96 2.58
C VAL A 144 -10.23 11.41 3.03
N LYS A 145 -10.56 11.62 4.31
CA LYS A 145 -10.78 12.94 4.88
C LYS A 145 -9.47 13.68 5.17
N THR A 146 -8.46 12.98 5.69
CA THR A 146 -7.22 13.62 6.14
C THR A 146 -6.19 13.83 5.04
N VAL A 147 -6.30 13.10 3.92
CA VAL A 147 -5.30 13.12 2.83
C VAL A 147 -5.96 13.39 1.48
N ALA A 148 -6.91 12.57 1.06
CA ALA A 148 -7.45 12.66 -0.30
C ALA A 148 -8.25 13.95 -0.54
N GLU A 149 -9.08 14.37 0.43
CA GLU A 149 -9.85 15.62 0.35
C GLU A 149 -8.96 16.88 0.30
N PRO A 150 -7.94 17.03 1.17
CA PRO A 150 -6.95 18.11 1.06
C PRO A 150 -6.27 18.17 -0.30
N TRP A 151 -5.86 17.03 -0.86
CA TRP A 151 -5.27 16.97 -2.21
C TRP A 151 -6.26 17.41 -3.29
N ALA A 152 -7.51 16.95 -3.22
CA ALA A 152 -8.54 17.37 -4.17
C ALA A 152 -8.82 18.88 -4.07
N ALA A 153 -8.84 19.44 -2.86
CA ALA A 153 -9.00 20.88 -2.65
C ALA A 153 -7.85 21.68 -3.27
N LEU A 154 -6.60 21.25 -3.05
CA LEU A 154 -5.41 21.85 -3.66
C LEU A 154 -5.48 21.82 -5.19
N VAL A 155 -5.82 20.66 -5.77
CA VAL A 155 -5.92 20.51 -7.23
C VAL A 155 -7.03 21.37 -7.81
N ARG A 156 -8.17 21.55 -7.11
CA ARG A 156 -9.23 22.47 -7.56
C ARG A 156 -8.81 23.94 -7.47
N GLN A 157 -7.97 24.30 -6.49
CA GLN A 157 -7.43 25.65 -6.37
C GLN A 157 -6.51 25.97 -7.55
N GLU A 158 -5.64 25.04 -7.93
CA GLU A 158 -4.72 25.21 -9.08
C GLU A 158 -5.46 25.07 -10.42
N TYR A 159 -6.44 24.16 -10.50
CA TYR A 159 -7.21 23.84 -11.70
C TYR A 159 -8.72 23.86 -11.41
N PRO A 160 -9.39 25.03 -11.52
CA PRO A 160 -10.80 25.18 -11.16
C PRO A 160 -11.78 24.26 -11.90
N ASN A 161 -11.41 23.80 -13.10
CA ASN A 161 -12.22 22.91 -13.93
C ASN A 161 -11.92 21.41 -13.69
N ALA A 162 -11.06 21.07 -12.73
CA ALA A 162 -10.64 19.70 -12.51
C ALA A 162 -11.73 18.81 -11.93
N LYS A 163 -11.86 17.60 -12.46
CA LYS A 163 -12.82 16.58 -11.98
C LYS A 163 -12.17 15.65 -10.96
N VAL A 164 -12.04 16.14 -9.73
CA VAL A 164 -11.46 15.44 -8.56
C VAL A 164 -12.47 15.19 -7.45
#